data_AF-C6LFU5-F1
#
_entry.id   AF-C6LFU5-F1
#
_cell.length_a   1.000
_cell.length_b   1.000
_cell.length_c   1.000
_cell.angle_alpha   90.00
_cell.angle_beta   90.00
_cell.angle_gamma   90.00
#
_symmetry.space_group_name_H-M   'P 1'
#
loop_
_entity.id
_entity.type
_entity.pdbx_description
1 polymer ?
#
loop_
_entity_poly.entity_id
_entity_poly.type
_entity_poly.pdbx_seq_one_letter_code
_entity_poly.pdbx_strand_id
1 'polypeptide(L)'
;MEKENLDLKTAIQIAKIVSTVPEDRMPIIWDIFSKAGLDIGGLDEMAEWKALTKQAFLIDTAQFLTEITKGRETVNGEYRIPVEEFNTFCSRQKLNARCTRKYLAGIEAIRTAKLLSGKVEYTPAVAVPGTSNSTYRCVCIYSDWQERIKDKVTQ
;
A
#
# COMPACT_ATOMS: atom_id res chain seq x y z
N MET A 1 -14.21 -33.97 1.65
CA MET A 1 -13.05 -33.82 0.76
C MET A 1 -11.92 -33.33 1.62
N GLU A 2 -11.01 -34.22 2.01
CA GLU A 2 -9.86 -33.88 2.84
C GLU A 2 -8.98 -32.90 2.05
N LYS A 3 -8.75 -31.71 2.60
CA LYS A 3 -7.73 -30.81 2.05
C LYS A 3 -6.40 -31.46 2.40
N GLU A 4 -5.79 -32.15 1.43
CA GLU A 4 -4.39 -32.55 1.54
C GLU A 4 -3.56 -31.28 1.80
N ASN A 5 -3.07 -31.15 3.03
CA ASN A 5 -2.19 -30.05 3.38
C ASN A 5 -0.85 -30.29 2.69
N LEU A 6 -0.34 -29.25 2.03
CA LEU A 6 0.99 -29.25 1.44
C LEU A 6 2.02 -29.63 2.51
N ASP A 7 2.85 -30.64 2.22
CA ASP A 7 3.94 -31.03 3.12
C ASP A 7 4.88 -29.86 3.40
N LEU A 8 5.33 -29.72 4.65
CA LEU A 8 6.15 -28.60 5.11
C LEU A 8 7.46 -28.48 4.31
N LYS A 9 8.06 -29.60 3.92
CA LYS A 9 9.30 -29.60 3.14
C LYS A 9 9.05 -29.06 1.74
N THR A 10 7.93 -29.45 1.13
CA THR A 10 7.49 -28.94 -0.18
C THR A 10 7.17 -27.44 -0.11
N ALA A 11 6.48 -26.98 0.93
CA ALA A 11 6.20 -25.57 1.15
C ALA A 11 7.49 -24.73 1.28
N ILE A 12 8.47 -25.22 2.04
CA ILE A 12 9.78 -24.56 2.19
C ILE A 12 10.53 -24.50 0.84
N GLN A 13 10.48 -25.57 0.05
CA GLN A 13 11.13 -25.59 -1.27
C GLN A 13 10.49 -24.59 -2.23
N ILE A 14 9.16 -24.52 -2.28
CA ILE A 14 8.44 -23.53 -3.08
C ILE A 14 8.82 -22.10 -2.64
N ALA A 15 8.84 -21.83 -1.34
CA ALA A 15 9.23 -20.52 -0.81
C ALA A 15 10.67 -20.14 -1.22
N LYS A 16 11.61 -21.09 -1.21
CA LYS A 16 13.00 -20.88 -1.67
C LYS A 16 13.09 -20.61 -3.18
N ILE A 17 12.29 -21.29 -3.99
CA ILE A 17 12.25 -21.07 -5.44
C ILE A 17 11.69 -19.66 -5.71
N VAL A 18 10.54 -19.33 -5.13
CA VAL A 18 9.90 -18.03 -5.31
C VAL A 18 10.78 -16.87 -4.83
N SER A 19 11.59 -17.06 -3.79
CA SER A 19 12.49 -16.03 -3.27
C SER A 19 13.76 -15.82 -4.11
N THR A 20 14.13 -16.76 -4.97
CA THR A 20 15.39 -16.74 -5.73
C THR A 20 15.21 -16.58 -7.23
N VAL A 21 14.01 -16.85 -7.76
CA VAL A 21 13.74 -16.78 -9.20
C VAL A 21 13.69 -15.33 -9.69
N PRO A 22 14.40 -15.01 -10.80
CA PRO A 22 14.26 -13.74 -11.50
C PRO A 22 12.81 -13.44 -11.92
N GLU A 23 12.39 -12.18 -11.81
CA GLU A 23 10.96 -11.81 -11.96
C GLU A 23 10.37 -12.14 -13.34
N ASP A 24 11.17 -12.03 -14.39
CA ASP A 24 10.83 -12.37 -15.77
C ASP A 24 10.50 -13.87 -15.96
N ARG A 25 11.04 -14.72 -15.08
CA ARG A 25 10.83 -16.17 -15.10
C ARG A 25 9.69 -16.62 -14.20
N MET A 26 9.14 -15.73 -13.37
CA MET A 26 8.12 -16.14 -12.42
C MET A 26 6.81 -16.63 -13.05
N PRO A 27 6.27 -16.02 -14.12
CA PRO A 27 5.11 -16.54 -14.85
C PRO A 27 5.24 -18.01 -15.23
N ILE A 28 6.43 -18.43 -15.65
CA ILE A 28 6.73 -19.80 -16.05
C ILE A 28 6.73 -20.73 -14.83
N ILE A 29 7.32 -20.30 -13.72
CA ILE A 29 7.36 -21.09 -12.48
C ILE A 29 5.96 -21.28 -11.87
N TRP A 30 5.11 -20.26 -11.95
CA TRP A 30 3.73 -20.37 -11.46
C TRP A 30 2.88 -21.31 -12.31
N ASP A 31 3.05 -21.30 -13.65
CA ASP A 31 2.42 -22.27 -14.55
C ASP A 31 2.84 -23.71 -14.20
N ILE A 32 4.12 -23.93 -13.85
CA ILE A 32 4.61 -25.24 -13.40
C ILE A 32 3.92 -25.67 -12.08
N PHE A 33 3.76 -24.78 -11.11
CA PHE A 33 3.07 -25.10 -9.86
C PHE A 33 1.58 -25.39 -10.09
N SER A 34 0.89 -24.61 -10.92
CA SER A 34 -0.51 -24.86 -11.29
C SER A 34 -0.69 -26.22 -11.95
N LYS A 35 0.20 -26.58 -12.90
CA LYS A 35 0.23 -27.91 -13.54
C LYS A 35 0.51 -29.05 -12.55
N ALA A 36 1.20 -28.77 -11.46
CA ALA A 36 1.45 -29.71 -10.36
C ALA A 36 0.27 -29.81 -9.38
N GLY A 37 -0.87 -29.14 -9.63
CA GLY A 37 -2.02 -29.13 -8.75
C GLY A 37 -1.87 -28.22 -7.52
N LEU A 38 -0.85 -27.37 -7.51
CA LEU A 38 -0.58 -26.42 -6.44
C LEU A 38 -1.21 -25.07 -6.78
N ASP A 39 -2.41 -24.85 -6.27
CA ASP A 39 -3.08 -23.55 -6.35
C ASP A 39 -2.56 -22.60 -5.25
N ILE A 40 -1.49 -21.87 -5.58
CA ILE A 40 -0.92 -20.86 -4.69
C ILE A 40 -1.75 -19.58 -4.83
N GLY A 41 -2.76 -19.43 -3.98
CA GLY A 41 -3.57 -18.21 -3.88
C GLY A 41 -2.71 -16.96 -3.59
N GLY A 42 -3.17 -15.79 -4.06
CA GLY A 42 -2.46 -14.51 -3.90
C GLY A 42 -1.45 -14.19 -5.01
N LEU A 43 -1.48 -14.94 -6.11
CA LEU A 43 -0.63 -14.74 -7.28
C LEU A 43 -0.88 -13.39 -7.96
N ASP A 44 -2.16 -13.11 -8.27
CA ASP A 44 -2.57 -11.82 -8.83
C ASP A 44 -2.24 -10.69 -7.86
N GLU A 45 -2.42 -10.93 -6.56
CA GLU A 45 -2.09 -9.96 -5.51
C GLU A 45 -0.58 -9.68 -5.45
N MET A 46 0.29 -10.68 -5.63
CA MET A 46 1.75 -10.53 -5.69
C MET A 46 2.22 -9.84 -6.98
N ALA A 47 1.64 -10.21 -8.13
CA ALA A 47 1.94 -9.59 -9.42
C ALA A 47 1.52 -8.12 -9.44
N GLU A 48 0.32 -7.82 -8.92
CA GLU A 48 -0.14 -6.46 -8.66
C GLU A 48 0.80 -5.75 -7.67
N TRP A 49 1.15 -6.37 -6.54
CA TRP A 49 2.11 -5.81 -5.58
C TRP A 49 3.41 -5.38 -6.23
N LYS A 50 4.00 -6.23 -7.07
CA LYS A 50 5.30 -5.98 -7.73
C LYS A 50 5.19 -4.93 -8.83
N ALA A 51 4.18 -5.01 -9.70
CA ALA A 51 3.93 -4.01 -10.72
C ALA A 51 3.69 -2.61 -10.10
N LEU A 52 2.99 -2.58 -8.97
CA LEU A 52 2.67 -1.36 -8.24
C LEU A 52 3.86 -0.82 -7.43
N THR A 53 4.75 -1.68 -6.94
CA THR A 53 6.01 -1.25 -6.30
C THR A 53 6.93 -0.56 -7.31
N LYS A 54 6.97 -1.06 -8.56
CA LYS A 54 7.75 -0.45 -9.66
C LYS A 54 7.22 0.92 -10.09
N GLN A 55 5.90 1.13 -10.06
CA GLN A 55 5.27 2.43 -10.37
C GLN A 55 5.33 3.41 -9.20
N ALA A 56 5.19 2.94 -7.95
CA ALA A 56 5.30 3.78 -6.76
C ALA A 56 6.74 4.30 -6.54
N PHE A 57 7.76 3.54 -6.97
CA PHE A 57 9.17 3.96 -6.92
C PHE A 57 9.50 5.16 -7.82
N LEU A 58 8.62 5.48 -8.78
CA LEU A 58 8.78 6.59 -9.72
C LEU A 58 7.97 7.84 -9.32
N ILE A 59 7.23 7.79 -8.21
CA ILE A 59 6.54 8.97 -7.71
C ILE A 59 7.62 9.91 -7.18
N ASP A 60 7.68 11.14 -7.70
CA ASP A 60 8.32 12.23 -6.98
C ASP A 60 7.46 12.52 -5.75
N THR A 61 7.78 11.85 -4.64
CA THR A 61 7.01 11.88 -3.40
C THR A 61 6.89 13.29 -2.85
N ALA A 62 7.94 14.10 -2.98
CA ALA A 62 7.94 15.47 -2.52
C ALA A 62 7.00 16.33 -3.38
N GLN A 63 7.04 16.18 -4.70
CA GLN A 63 6.10 16.85 -5.60
C GLN A 63 4.65 16.41 -5.33
N PHE A 64 4.41 15.10 -5.23
CA PHE A 64 3.08 14.54 -4.96
C PHE A 64 2.46 15.13 -3.68
N LEU A 65 3.22 15.10 -2.57
CA LEU A 65 2.75 15.60 -1.28
C LEU A 65 2.57 17.12 -1.29
N THR A 66 3.45 17.86 -1.98
CA THR A 66 3.31 19.32 -2.16
C THR A 66 2.04 19.67 -2.92
N GLU A 67 1.78 18.99 -4.04
CA GLU A 67 0.62 19.28 -4.89
C GLU A 67 -0.69 18.95 -4.19
N ILE A 68 -0.78 17.77 -3.55
CA ILE A 68 -2.03 17.31 -2.93
C ILE A 68 -2.39 18.12 -1.67
N THR A 69 -1.40 18.69 -0.98
CA THR A 69 -1.57 19.53 0.22
C THR A 69 -1.63 21.03 -0.07
N LYS A 70 -1.38 21.44 -1.32
CA LYS A 70 -1.33 22.85 -1.74
C LYS A 70 -2.61 23.60 -1.37
N GLY A 71 -2.46 24.71 -0.66
CA GLY A 71 -3.56 25.61 -0.30
C GLY A 71 -4.52 25.04 0.76
N ARG A 72 -4.16 23.94 1.42
CA ARG A 72 -4.96 23.37 2.52
C ARG A 72 -4.46 23.86 3.87
N GLU A 73 -5.40 24.03 4.79
CA GLU A 73 -5.09 24.24 6.20
C GLU A 73 -4.89 22.90 6.91
N THR A 74 -3.99 22.90 7.89
CA THR A 74 -3.76 21.74 8.76
C THR A 74 -4.76 21.74 9.90
N VAL A 75 -5.26 20.55 10.26
CA VAL A 75 -6.11 20.35 11.44
C VAL A 75 -5.46 19.34 12.36
N ASN A 76 -5.05 19.77 13.55
CA ASN A 76 -4.27 18.98 14.52
C ASN A 76 -2.95 18.45 13.92
N GLY A 77 -2.23 19.28 13.18
CA GLY A 77 -0.95 18.91 12.58
C GLY A 77 -1.05 17.96 11.38
N GLU A 78 -2.24 17.80 10.79
CA GLU A 78 -2.47 16.93 9.63
C GLU A 78 -3.22 17.66 8.52
N TYR A 79 -2.83 17.41 7.27
CA TYR A 79 -3.68 17.69 6.12
C TYR A 79 -4.66 16.52 5.94
N ARG A 80 -5.97 16.81 6.03
CA ARG A 80 -7.02 15.80 5.91
C ARG A 80 -7.57 15.80 4.50
N ILE A 81 -7.25 14.76 3.73
CA ILE A 81 -7.68 14.65 2.34
C ILE A 81 -8.78 13.58 2.24
N PRO A 82 -10.03 13.96 1.89
CA PRO A 82 -11.10 12.99 1.69
C PRO A 82 -10.68 11.85 0.75
N VAL A 83 -11.13 10.63 1.05
CA VAL A 83 -10.70 9.44 0.30
C VAL A 83 -11.00 9.55 -1.20
N GLU A 84 -12.17 10.08 -1.56
CA GLU A 84 -12.55 10.26 -2.96
C GLU A 84 -11.60 11.22 -3.68
N GLU A 85 -11.30 12.35 -3.05
CA GLU A 85 -10.38 13.35 -3.60
C GLU A 85 -8.96 12.78 -3.77
N PHE A 86 -8.47 12.04 -2.78
CA PHE A 86 -7.17 11.36 -2.86
C PHE A 86 -7.14 10.35 -4.02
N ASN A 87 -8.21 9.56 -4.18
CA ASN A 87 -8.30 8.57 -5.25
C ASN A 87 -8.35 9.23 -6.63
N THR A 88 -9.12 10.30 -6.79
CA THR A 88 -9.16 11.09 -8.02
C THR A 88 -7.79 11.69 -8.34
N PHE A 89 -7.10 12.23 -7.34
CA PHE A 89 -5.76 12.80 -7.50
C PHE A 89 -4.75 11.75 -7.98
N CYS A 90 -4.73 10.57 -7.34
CA CYS A 90 -3.90 9.44 -7.78
C CYS A 90 -4.22 9.03 -9.22
N SER A 91 -5.50 8.91 -9.56
CA SER A 91 -5.93 8.49 -10.90
C SER A 91 -5.47 9.45 -12.00
N ARG A 92 -5.49 10.78 -11.73
CA ARG A 92 -4.98 11.80 -12.66
C ARG A 92 -3.48 11.66 -12.92
N GLN A 93 -2.74 11.20 -11.93
CA GLN A 93 -1.30 10.93 -12.03
C GLN A 93 -0.99 9.49 -12.51
N LYS A 94 -2.01 8.73 -12.94
CA LYS A 94 -1.92 7.31 -13.34
C LYS A 94 -1.36 6.42 -12.21
N LEU A 95 -1.65 6.77 -10.96
CA LEU A 95 -1.25 6.03 -9.77
C LEU A 95 -2.43 5.24 -9.20
N ASN A 96 -2.13 4.05 -8.65
CA ASN A 96 -3.11 3.28 -7.90
C ASN A 96 -3.21 3.80 -6.45
N ALA A 97 -4.38 4.32 -6.08
CA ALA A 97 -4.58 4.95 -4.78
C ALA A 97 -4.39 4.03 -3.56
N ARG A 98 -4.61 2.71 -3.69
CA ARG A 98 -4.35 1.76 -2.60
C ARG A 98 -2.85 1.63 -2.38
N CYS A 99 -2.07 1.51 -3.45
CA CYS A 99 -0.62 1.37 -3.36
C CYS A 99 0.05 2.67 -2.95
N THR A 100 -0.40 3.82 -3.46
CA THR A 100 0.10 5.12 -3.01
C THR A 100 -0.09 5.29 -1.50
N ARG A 101 -1.27 4.96 -0.95
CA ARG A 101 -1.50 4.97 0.50
C ARG A 101 -0.53 4.08 1.26
N LYS A 102 -0.32 2.83 0.81
CA LYS A 102 0.59 1.92 1.48
C LYS A 102 2.06 2.38 1.37
N TYR A 103 2.47 2.92 0.24
CA TYR A 103 3.80 3.51 0.07
C TYR A 103 4.00 4.70 1.01
N LEU A 104 3.08 5.66 1.02
CA LEU A 104 3.14 6.84 1.90
C LEU A 104 3.13 6.44 3.39
N ALA A 105 2.43 5.37 3.75
CA ALA A 105 2.46 4.82 5.10
C ALA A 105 3.81 4.18 5.44
N GLY A 106 4.44 3.48 4.47
CA GLY A 106 5.75 2.86 4.65
C GLY A 106 6.88 3.86 4.89
N ILE A 107 6.77 5.05 4.32
CA ILE A 107 7.68 6.18 4.58
C ILE A 107 7.18 7.12 5.69
N GLU A 108 6.15 6.70 6.42
CA GLU A 108 5.59 7.42 7.57
C GLU A 108 5.04 8.83 7.25
N ALA A 109 4.74 9.13 5.98
CA ALA A 109 4.17 10.42 5.56
C ALA A 109 2.68 10.58 5.90
N ILE A 110 1.97 9.47 6.14
CA ILE A 110 0.55 9.47 6.52
C ILE A 110 0.31 8.73 7.83
N ARG A 111 -0.71 9.17 8.57
CA ARG A 111 -1.18 8.47 9.75
C ARG A 111 -1.89 7.17 9.37
N THR A 112 -1.56 6.11 10.10
CA THR A 112 -2.24 4.82 10.04
C THR A 112 -2.87 4.45 11.38
N ALA A 113 -3.88 3.59 11.34
CA ALA A 113 -4.46 2.99 12.55
C ALA A 113 -4.31 1.47 12.48
N LYS A 114 -4.02 0.83 13.61
CA LYS A 114 -4.05 -0.64 13.73
C LYS A 114 -5.45 -1.06 14.15
N LEU A 115 -6.07 -1.92 13.36
CA LEU A 115 -7.36 -2.53 13.70
C LEU A 115 -7.16 -3.68 14.68
N LEU A 116 -8.20 -4.03 15.42
CA LEU A 116 -8.23 -5.20 16.32
C LEU A 116 -7.89 -6.52 15.59
N SER A 117 -8.16 -6.58 14.28
CA SER A 117 -7.82 -7.70 13.41
C SER A 117 -6.34 -7.79 13.02
N GLY A 118 -5.50 -6.86 13.49
CA GLY A 118 -4.08 -6.74 13.11
C GLY A 118 -3.86 -6.08 11.74
N LYS A 119 -4.92 -5.81 10.97
CA LYS A 119 -4.83 -5.10 9.69
C LYS A 119 -4.53 -3.61 9.91
N VAL A 120 -3.71 -3.04 9.03
CA VAL A 120 -3.41 -1.61 9.00
C VAL A 120 -4.47 -0.87 8.20
N GLU A 121 -5.02 0.18 8.79
CA GLU A 121 -5.96 1.10 8.18
C GLU A 121 -5.26 2.41 7.78
N TYR A 122 -5.33 2.74 6.49
CA TYR A 122 -4.68 3.91 5.88
C TYR A 122 -5.59 5.13 5.73
N THR A 123 -6.88 4.97 6.08
CA THR A 123 -7.90 6.02 5.95
C THR A 123 -8.72 6.13 7.23
N PRO A 124 -8.11 6.56 8.34
CA PRO A 124 -8.79 6.60 9.63
C PRO A 124 -10.04 7.47 9.58
N ALA A 125 -11.05 7.11 10.38
CA ALA A 125 -12.22 7.95 10.57
C ALA A 125 -11.81 9.17 11.42
N VAL A 126 -12.19 10.37 10.97
CA VAL A 126 -11.96 11.63 11.69
C VAL A 126 -13.28 12.34 11.93
N ALA A 127 -13.41 12.98 13.09
CA ALA A 127 -14.58 13.79 13.39
C ALA A 127 -14.70 14.97 12.43
N VAL A 128 -15.91 15.23 11.95
CA VAL A 128 -16.24 16.45 11.20
C VAL A 128 -16.21 17.63 12.19
N PRO A 129 -15.37 18.66 11.96
CA PRO A 129 -15.31 19.83 12.82
C PRO A 129 -16.69 20.46 13.01
N GLY A 130 -17.07 20.78 14.25
CA GLY A 130 -18.34 21.42 14.56
C GLY A 130 -19.56 20.50 14.63
N THR A 131 -19.39 19.18 14.50
CA THR A 131 -20.48 18.21 14.72
C THR A 131 -20.07 17.13 15.71
N SER A 132 -20.98 16.80 16.64
CA SER A 132 -20.70 15.86 17.74
C SER A 132 -20.70 14.39 17.33
N ASN A 133 -21.36 14.02 16.22
CA ASN A 133 -21.60 12.61 15.85
C ASN A 133 -21.32 12.26 14.37
N SER A 134 -20.64 13.11 13.61
CA SER A 134 -20.31 12.81 12.21
C SER A 134 -18.81 12.55 12.04
N THR A 135 -18.47 11.45 11.37
CA THR A 135 -17.10 11.15 10.98
C THR A 135 -17.01 10.94 9.48
N TYR A 136 -15.85 11.25 8.92
CA TYR A 136 -15.53 10.94 7.52
C TYR A 136 -14.17 10.27 7.44
N ARG A 137 -13.92 9.57 6.33
CA ARG A 137 -12.66 8.89 6.08
C ARG A 137 -11.76 9.82 5.28
N CYS A 138 -10.49 9.90 5.67
CA CYS A 138 -9.50 10.68 4.94
C CYS A 138 -8.14 10.02 4.99
N VAL A 139 -7.29 10.36 4.01
CA VAL A 139 -5.86 10.18 4.11
C VAL A 139 -5.32 11.36 4.91
N CYS A 140 -4.77 11.07 6.09
CA CYS A 140 -4.23 12.07 7.00
C CYS A 140 -2.73 12.19 6.75
N ILE A 141 -2.30 13.23 6.05
CA ILE A 141 -0.88 13.50 5.77
C ILE A 141 -0.33 14.35 6.91
N TYR A 142 0.78 13.93 7.51
CA TYR A 142 1.39 14.72 8.59
C TYR A 142 1.93 16.04 8.06
N SER A 143 1.77 17.13 8.82
CA SER A 143 2.22 18.47 8.39
C SER A 143 3.74 18.63 8.29
N ASP A 144 4.49 17.78 8.99
CA ASP A 144 5.95 17.65 8.99
C ASP A 144 6.45 16.59 7.98
N TRP A 145 5.63 16.21 7.00
CA TRP A 145 5.97 15.14 6.04
C TRP A 145 7.32 15.39 5.34
N GLN A 146 7.71 16.65 5.11
CA GLN A 146 9.00 16.99 4.50
C GLN A 146 10.20 16.49 5.31
N GLU A 147 10.09 16.49 6.63
CA GLU A 147 11.16 15.99 7.52
C GLU A 147 11.18 14.47 7.51
N ARG A 148 9.99 13.85 7.56
CA ARG A 148 9.82 12.39 7.57
C ARG A 148 10.39 11.70 6.33
N ILE A 149 10.20 12.31 5.15
CA ILE A 149 10.68 11.69 3.91
C ILE A 149 12.17 11.89 3.66
N LYS A 150 12.79 12.96 4.20
CA LYS A 150 14.24 13.22 4.02
C LYS A 150 15.10 12.11 4.62
N ASP A 151 14.70 11.60 5.78
CA ASP A 151 15.44 10.55 6.48
C ASP A 151 15.30 9.17 5.82
N LYS A 152 14.34 9.00 4.91
CA LYS A 152 13.98 7.70 4.31
C LYS A 152 14.39 7.55 2.84
N VAL A 153 14.75 8.63 2.15
CA VAL A 153 15.24 8.60 0.76
C VAL A 153 16.75 8.32 0.68
N THR A 154 17.46 8.31 1.82
CA THR A 154 18.92 8.14 1.90
C THR A 154 19.35 6.74 2.36
N GLN A 155 18.44 5.76 2.44
CA GLN A 155 18.73 4.36 2.81
C GLN A 155 18.39 3.37 1.71
#